data_AF-A0A2B8A256-F1
#
_entry.id   AF-A0A2B8A256-F1
#
_cell.length_a   1.000
_cell.length_b   1.000
_cell.length_c   1.000
_cell.angle_alpha   90.00
_cell.angle_beta   90.00
_cell.angle_gamma   90.00
#
_symmetry.space_group_name_H-M   'P 1'
#
loop_
_entity.id
_entity.type
_entity.pdbx_description
1 polymer ?
#
loop_
_entity_poly.entity_id
_entity_poly.type
_entity_poly.pdbx_seq_one_letter_code
_entity_poly.pdbx_strand_id
1 'polypeptide(L)'
;MEADAAQRQSFLKTLDKEASDYAKNKKHEEPAHYFTMMKQLTLLGYFTSEIGMTKALRYLPVPGRYDGCVDYKKGDRIQAG
;
A
#
# COMPACT_ATOMS: atom_id res chain seq x y z
N MET A 1 -16.67 -8.78 -20.44
CA MET A 1 -17.13 -7.72 -19.53
C MET A 1 -15.87 -7.05 -18.99
N GLU A 2 -15.27 -6.13 -19.75
CA GLU A 2 -14.03 -5.45 -19.33
C GLU A 2 -14.34 -4.00 -18.99
N ALA A 3 -14.21 -3.66 -17.70
CA ALA A 3 -14.25 -2.27 -17.25
C ALA A 3 -12.92 -1.59 -17.61
N ASP A 4 -12.99 -0.35 -18.09
CA ASP A 4 -11.81 0.46 -18.39
C ASP A 4 -10.96 0.73 -17.13
N ALA A 5 -9.67 1.03 -17.31
CA ALA A 5 -8.75 1.34 -16.22
C ALA A 5 -9.27 2.48 -15.31
N ALA A 6 -9.87 3.52 -15.89
CA ALA A 6 -10.44 4.62 -15.13
C ALA A 6 -11.64 4.17 -14.29
N GLN A 7 -12.51 3.32 -14.85
CA GLN A 7 -13.69 2.80 -14.17
C GLN A 7 -13.32 1.89 -12.99
N ARG A 8 -12.30 1.06 -13.16
CA ARG A 8 -11.75 0.22 -12.07
C ARG A 8 -11.20 1.09 -10.95
N GLN A 9 -10.45 2.14 -11.29
CA GLN A 9 -9.90 3.05 -10.29
C GLN A 9 -11.00 3.80 -9.54
N SER A 10 -12.03 4.30 -10.22
CA SER A 10 -13.14 4.99 -9.56
C SER A 10 -13.89 4.05 -8.61
N PHE A 11 -14.13 2.81 -9.02
CA PHE A 11 -14.81 1.82 -8.19
C PHE A 11 -14.02 1.51 -6.91
N LEU A 12 -12.71 1.25 -7.03
CA LEU A 12 -11.84 1.00 -5.88
C LEU A 12 -11.76 2.19 -4.92
N LYS A 13 -11.77 3.43 -5.44
CA LYS A 13 -11.81 4.64 -4.60
C LYS A 13 -13.11 4.74 -3.80
N THR A 14 -14.24 4.37 -4.40
CA THR A 14 -15.53 4.33 -3.70
C THR A 14 -15.50 3.33 -2.55
N LEU A 15 -15.04 2.10 -2.81
CA LEU A 15 -14.92 1.07 -1.77
C LEU A 15 -13.96 1.46 -0.64
N ASP A 16 -12.87 2.15 -0.96
CA ASP A 16 -11.92 2.64 0.04
C ASP A 16 -12.52 3.72 0.95
N LYS A 17 -13.32 4.62 0.36
CA LYS A 17 -14.05 5.63 1.12
C LYS A 17 -15.08 5.01 2.04
N GLU A 18 -15.87 4.06 1.53
CA GLU A 18 -16.85 3.29 2.32
C GLU A 18 -16.18 2.57 3.50
N ALA A 19 -15.04 1.90 3.25
CA ALA A 19 -14.27 1.22 4.28
C ALA A 19 -13.73 2.19 5.35
N SER A 20 -13.26 3.37 4.93
CA SER A 20 -12.76 4.41 5.84
C SER A 20 -13.87 4.99 6.71
N ASP A 21 -15.04 5.27 6.13
CA ASP A 21 -16.17 5.82 6.85
C ASP A 21 -16.81 4.78 7.79
N TYR A 22 -16.85 3.50 7.39
CA TYR A 22 -17.22 2.40 8.28
C TYR A 22 -16.27 2.30 9.47
N ALA A 23 -14.95 2.41 9.25
CA ALA A 23 -13.96 2.32 10.31
C ALA A 23 -14.08 3.45 11.38
N LYS A 24 -14.55 4.64 10.99
CA LYS A 24 -14.79 5.76 11.93
C LYS A 24 -16.00 5.53 12.84
N ASN A 25 -17.00 4.79 12.36
CA ASN A 25 -18.29 4.65 13.02
C ASN A 25 -18.49 3.27 13.67
N LYS A 26 -17.65 2.28 13.36
CA LYS A 26 -17.81 0.92 13.90
C LYS A 26 -17.58 0.88 15.40
N LYS A 27 -18.29 -0.03 16.07
CA LYS A 27 -18.01 -0.40 17.46
C LYS A 27 -16.80 -1.33 17.53
N HIS A 28 -16.16 -1.40 18.70
CA HIS A 28 -14.95 -2.23 18.88
C HIS A 28 -15.19 -3.72 18.54
N GLU A 29 -16.38 -4.22 18.86
CA GLU A 29 -16.78 -5.63 18.66
C GLU A 29 -17.17 -5.94 17.21
N GLU A 30 -17.37 -4.92 16.36
CA GLU A 30 -17.76 -5.12 14.97
C GLU A 30 -16.55 -5.45 14.07
N PRO A 31 -16.69 -6.44 13.17
CA PRO A 31 -15.61 -6.80 12.26
C PRO A 31 -15.26 -5.63 11.34
N ALA A 32 -14.02 -5.60 10.84
CA ALA A 32 -13.60 -4.60 9.86
C ALA A 32 -14.35 -4.79 8.53
N HIS A 33 -14.49 -3.70 7.76
CA HIS A 33 -15.03 -3.77 6.41
C HIS A 33 -14.19 -4.73 5.54
N TYR A 34 -14.84 -5.61 4.77
CA TYR A 34 -14.17 -6.68 4.00
C TYR A 34 -13.05 -6.14 3.09
N PHE A 35 -13.26 -4.96 2.51
CA PHE A 35 -12.32 -4.33 1.60
C PHE A 35 -10.99 -3.98 2.29
N THR A 36 -11.00 -3.70 3.59
CA THR A 36 -9.79 -3.37 4.35
C THR A 36 -8.82 -4.55 4.35
N MET A 37 -9.31 -5.76 4.68
CA MET A 37 -8.48 -6.96 4.70
C MET A 37 -7.96 -7.30 3.30
N MET A 38 -8.83 -7.24 2.29
CA MET A 38 -8.46 -7.50 0.90
C MET A 38 -7.39 -6.53 0.40
N LYS A 39 -7.53 -5.24 0.69
CA LYS A 39 -6.57 -4.20 0.32
C LYS A 39 -5.23 -4.44 1.03
N GLN A 40 -5.24 -4.76 2.31
CA GLN A 40 -4.02 -5.04 3.08
C GLN A 40 -3.26 -6.25 2.55
N LEU A 41 -3.94 -7.37 2.30
CA LEU A 41 -3.30 -8.57 1.75
C LEU A 41 -2.75 -8.34 0.34
N THR A 42 -3.44 -7.55 -0.48
CA THR A 42 -2.98 -7.19 -1.83
C THR A 42 -1.74 -6.31 -1.78
N LEU A 43 -1.72 -5.30 -0.91
CA LEU A 43 -0.55 -4.44 -0.70
C LEU A 43 0.62 -5.24 -0.14
N LEU A 44 0.36 -6.11 0.85
CA LEU A 44 1.37 -7.01 1.42
C LEU A 44 2.00 -7.86 0.31
N GLY A 45 1.18 -8.59 -0.45
CA GLY A 45 1.67 -9.42 -1.55
C GLY A 45 2.40 -8.62 -2.63
N TYR A 46 1.96 -7.40 -2.93
CA TYR A 46 2.67 -6.53 -3.87
C TYR A 46 4.04 -6.13 -3.34
N PHE A 47 4.14 -5.63 -2.11
CA PHE A 47 5.40 -5.15 -1.54
C PHE A 47 6.37 -6.27 -1.16
N THR A 48 5.88 -7.49 -0.92
CA THR A 48 6.75 -8.68 -0.74
C THR A 48 7.07 -9.40 -2.05
N SER A 49 6.47 -9.00 -3.17
CA SER A 49 6.82 -9.56 -4.48
C SER A 49 8.17 -9.02 -4.98
N GLU A 50 8.85 -9.79 -5.82
CA GLU A 50 10.09 -9.36 -6.48
C GLU A 50 9.92 -8.01 -7.20
N ILE A 51 8.79 -7.82 -7.88
CA ILE A 51 8.50 -6.58 -8.63
C ILE A 51 8.29 -5.40 -7.67
N GLY A 52 7.55 -5.59 -6.58
CA GLY A 52 7.34 -4.54 -5.58
C GLY A 52 8.65 -4.16 -4.89
N MET A 53 9.46 -5.14 -4.50
CA MET A 53 10.73 -4.91 -3.82
C MET A 53 11.77 -4.22 -4.72
N THR A 54 11.84 -4.57 -6.00
CA THR A 54 12.85 -4.02 -6.93
C THR A 54 12.44 -2.72 -7.61
N LYS A 55 11.13 -2.55 -7.92
CA LYS A 55 10.64 -1.38 -8.67
C LYS A 55 10.02 -0.32 -7.79
N ALA A 56 9.34 -0.69 -6.71
CA ALA A 56 8.71 0.28 -5.80
C ALA A 56 9.67 0.72 -4.69
N LEU A 57 10.54 -0.17 -4.21
CA LEU A 57 11.53 0.11 -3.17
C LEU A 57 12.94 0.19 -3.78
N ARG A 58 13.88 0.92 -3.14
CA ARG A 58 15.31 0.78 -3.45
C ARG A 58 15.83 -0.41 -2.64
N TYR A 59 15.76 -1.60 -3.22
CA TYR A 59 16.30 -2.81 -2.60
C TYR A 59 17.83 -2.76 -2.58
N LEU A 60 18.41 -2.74 -1.38
CA LEU A 60 19.84 -2.97 -1.16
C LEU A 60 19.99 -4.26 -0.34
N PRO A 61 20.35 -5.41 -0.95
CA PRO A 61 20.42 -6.71 -0.26
C PRO A 61 21.46 -6.77 0.87
N VAL A 62 22.42 -5.84 0.87
CA VAL A 62 23.36 -5.63 1.96
C VAL A 62 23.32 -4.14 2.28
N PRO A 63 22.73 -3.71 3.40
CA PRO A 63 22.84 -2.32 3.82
C PRO A 63 24.34 -2.05 4.04
N GLY A 64 24.90 -1.18 3.21
CA GLY A 64 26.24 -0.66 3.43
C GLY A 64 26.30 0.17 4.71
N ARG A 65 27.31 1.02 4.84
CA ARG A 65 27.49 1.91 5.98
C ARG A 65 26.19 2.72 6.25
N TYR A 66 25.65 2.61 7.47
CA TYR A 66 24.46 3.36 7.89
C TYR A 66 24.80 4.85 8.00
N ASP A 67 24.15 5.67 7.18
CA ASP A 67 24.23 7.13 7.24
C ASP A 67 22.88 7.68 7.70
N GLY A 68 22.81 8.17 8.94
CA GLY A 68 21.55 8.60 9.57
C GLY A 68 21.02 9.95 9.07
N CYS A 69 21.81 10.69 8.28
CA CYS A 69 21.47 11.99 7.71
C CYS A 69 21.69 11.99 6.19
N VAL A 70 20.89 11.20 5.48
CA VAL A 70 20.80 11.31 4.02
C VAL A 70 19.81 12.41 3.68
N ASP A 71 20.23 13.40 2.90
CA ASP A 71 19.35 14.47 2.42
C ASP A 71 18.15 13.87 1.66
N TYR A 72 16.97 13.93 2.26
CA TYR A 72 15.74 13.45 1.64
C TYR A 72 15.29 14.41 0.55
N LYS A 73 15.33 13.97 -0.72
CA LYS A 73 14.73 14.72 -1.82
C LYS A 73 13.30 14.24 -2.04
N LYS A 74 12.37 15.17 -2.24
CA LYS A 74 10.96 14.86 -2.49
C LYS A 74 10.84 13.93 -3.71
N GLY A 75 10.37 12.70 -3.49
CA GLY A 75 10.28 11.65 -4.52
C GLY A 75 11.32 10.54 -4.37
N ASP A 76 12.22 10.62 -3.39
CA ASP A 76 13.09 9.50 -3.05
C ASP A 76 12.28 8.29 -2.56
N ARG A 77 12.63 7.13 -3.11
CA ARG A 77 12.02 5.85 -2.75
C ARG A 77 12.48 5.44 -1.36
N ILE A 78 11.59 4.77 -0.63
CA ILE A 78 11.89 4.15 0.65
C ILE A 78 12.96 3.07 0.44
N GLN A 79 13.99 3.07 1.30
CA GLN A 79 15.02 2.03 1.30
C GLN A 79 14.48 0.79 2.00
N ALA A 80 14.67 -0.37 1.37
CA ALA A 80 14.45 -1.67 1.97
C ALA A 80 15.82 -2.33 2.17
N GLY A 81 16.12 -2.67 3.42
CA GLY A 81 17.33 -3.36 3.86
C GLY A 81 17.00 -4.49 4.82
#